data_AF-A4CCI7-F1
#
_entry.id   AF-A4CCI7-F1
#
_cell.length_a   1.000
_cell.length_b   1.000
_cell.length_c   1.000
_cell.angle_alpha   90.00
_cell.angle_beta   90.00
_cell.angle_gamma   90.00
#
_symmetry.space_group_name_H-M   'P 1'
#
loop_
_entity.id
_entity.type
_entity.pdbx_description
1 polymer ?
#
loop_
_entity_poly.entity_id
_entity_poly.type
_entity_poly.pdbx_seq_one_letter_code
_entity_poly.pdbx_strand_id
1 'polypeptide(L)'
;MENFTSLLSGMSAMEYAIVIPLMLAIYFIPTILAFFFNRKYLKVIAIVNVPAGLSVIAWGGLIVVAVTGSASETLLKKLKLDKYIPAKAT
;
A
#
# COMPACT_ATOMS: atom_id res chain seq x y z
N MET A 1 -9.17 25.91 7.68
CA MET A 1 -9.01 24.69 8.51
C MET A 1 -10.25 24.39 9.35
N GLU A 2 -11.07 25.39 9.72
CA GLU A 2 -12.26 25.24 10.57
C GLU A 2 -13.32 24.26 10.03
N ASN A 3 -13.48 24.17 8.71
CA ASN A 3 -14.43 23.25 8.06
C ASN A 3 -14.05 21.78 8.22
N PHE A 4 -12.76 21.44 8.31
CA PHE A 4 -12.32 20.05 8.44
C PHE A 4 -12.42 19.58 9.89
N THR A 5 -12.02 20.42 10.84
CA THR A 5 -12.14 20.12 12.26
C THR A 5 -13.61 19.99 12.69
N SER A 6 -14.51 20.83 12.16
CA SER A 6 -15.95 20.70 12.44
C SER A 6 -16.55 19.39 11.90
N LEU A 7 -16.12 18.91 10.72
CA LEU A 7 -16.52 17.60 10.19
C LEU A 7 -16.01 16.44 11.05
N LEU A 8 -14.76 16.49 11.52
CA LEU A 8 -14.22 15.49 12.43
C LEU A 8 -14.94 15.51 13.79
N SER A 9 -15.11 16.69 14.40
CA SER A 9 -15.76 16.83 15.70
C SER A 9 -17.24 16.50 15.69
N GLY A 10 -17.90 16.58 14.53
CA GLY A 10 -19.30 16.23 14.34
C GLY A 10 -19.58 14.75 14.10
N MET A 11 -18.54 13.93 13.84
CA MET A 11 -18.72 12.50 13.59
C MET A 11 -19.00 11.71 14.87
N SER A 12 -19.97 10.81 14.78
CA SER A 12 -20.29 9.80 15.78
C SER A 12 -19.23 8.70 15.84
N ALA A 13 -19.19 7.96 16.96
CA ALA A 13 -18.28 6.83 17.12
C ALA A 13 -18.45 5.74 16.04
N MET A 14 -19.68 5.55 15.54
CA MET A 14 -19.97 4.58 14.49
C MET A 14 -19.39 5.00 13.13
N GLU A 15 -19.46 6.29 12.80
CA GLU A 15 -18.86 6.81 11.57
C GLU A 15 -17.35 6.66 11.60
N TYR A 16 -16.69 6.96 12.74
CA TYR A 16 -15.27 6.68 12.91
C TYR A 16 -14.92 5.20 12.73
N ALA A 17 -15.75 4.30 13.25
CA ALA A 17 -15.56 2.86 13.12
C ALA A 17 -15.67 2.38 11.66
N ILE A 18 -16.31 3.13 10.76
CA ILE A 18 -16.42 2.80 9.33
C ILE A 18 -15.33 3.51 8.52
N VAL A 19 -15.13 4.82 8.76
CA VAL A 19 -14.21 5.65 7.99
C VAL A 19 -12.76 5.22 8.20
N ILE A 20 -12.34 4.93 9.43
CA ILE A 20 -10.94 4.57 9.71
C ILE A 20 -10.54 3.27 8.97
N PRO A 21 -11.28 2.15 9.07
CA PRO A 21 -10.97 0.95 8.31
C PRO A 21 -11.04 1.15 6.80
N LEU A 22 -12.02 1.92 6.30
CA LEU A 22 -12.14 2.20 4.88
C LEU A 22 -10.93 2.99 4.36
N MET A 23 -10.48 3.99 5.12
CA MET A 23 -9.30 4.79 4.77
C MET A 23 -8.04 3.94 4.77
N LEU A 24 -7.88 3.03 5.75
CA LEU A 24 -6.79 2.06 5.79
C LEU A 24 -6.87 1.08 4.60
N ALA A 25 -8.06 0.59 4.26
CA ALA A 25 -8.25 -0.30 3.12
C ALA A 25 -7.83 0.39 1.82
N ILE A 26 -8.23 1.65 1.61
CA ILE A 26 -7.82 2.45 0.45
C ILE A 26 -6.32 2.69 0.47
N TYR A 27 -5.74 3.15 1.58
CA TYR A 27 -4.31 3.43 1.67
C TYR A 27 -3.44 2.18 1.45
N PHE A 28 -3.89 1.02 1.93
CA PHE A 28 -3.25 -0.28 1.77
C PHE A 28 -3.77 -1.12 0.59
N ILE A 29 -4.45 -0.51 -0.40
CA ILE A 29 -4.84 -1.17 -1.66
C ILE A 29 -3.69 -1.99 -2.27
N PRO A 30 -2.45 -1.45 -2.44
CA PRO A 30 -1.37 -2.22 -3.07
C PRO A 30 -1.03 -3.49 -2.30
N THR A 31 -1.09 -3.44 -0.96
CA THR A 31 -0.86 -4.62 -0.10
C THR A 31 -1.98 -5.64 -0.24
N ILE A 32 -3.23 -5.17 -0.32
CA ILE A 32 -4.39 -6.05 -0.56
C ILE A 32 -4.26 -6.73 -1.92
N LEU A 33 -3.91 -6.00 -2.99
CA LEU A 33 -3.70 -6.61 -4.31
C LEU A 33 -2.55 -7.61 -4.28
N ALA A 34 -1.45 -7.31 -3.58
CA ALA A 34 -0.34 -8.24 -3.43
C ALA A 34 -0.74 -9.53 -2.71
N PHE A 35 -1.67 -9.46 -1.75
CA PHE A 35 -2.18 -10.66 -1.08
C PHE A 35 -2.91 -11.62 -2.06
N PHE A 36 -3.61 -11.09 -3.06
CA PHE A 36 -4.31 -11.90 -4.04
C PHE A 36 -3.43 -12.32 -5.23
N PHE A 37 -2.65 -11.39 -5.79
CA PHE A 37 -1.93 -11.59 -7.05
C PHE A 37 -0.44 -11.91 -6.86
N ASN A 38 0.18 -11.49 -5.76
CA ASN A 38 1.63 -11.55 -5.60
C ASN A 38 2.09 -11.84 -4.16
N ARG A 39 1.58 -12.92 -3.56
CA ARG A 39 1.81 -13.30 -2.15
C ARG A 39 3.31 -13.38 -1.79
N LYS A 40 4.15 -13.73 -2.77
CA LYS A 40 5.61 -13.79 -2.63
C LYS A 40 6.19 -12.45 -2.13
N TYR A 41 5.74 -11.32 -2.68
CA TYR A 41 6.26 -9.99 -2.32
C TYR A 41 5.37 -9.24 -1.34
N LEU A 42 4.36 -9.89 -0.75
CA LEU A 42 3.40 -9.28 0.17
C LEU A 42 4.08 -8.49 1.30
N LYS A 43 5.09 -9.10 1.96
CA LYS A 43 5.81 -8.46 3.08
C LYS A 43 6.56 -7.20 2.63
N VAL A 44 7.19 -7.26 1.45
CA VAL A 44 7.92 -6.12 0.88
C VAL A 44 6.97 -4.99 0.54
N ILE A 45 5.89 -5.31 -0.17
CA ILE A 45 4.89 -4.34 -0.59
C ILE A 45 4.23 -3.70 0.63
N ALA A 46 3.92 -4.45 1.69
CA ALA A 46 3.38 -3.91 2.94
C ALA A 46 4.31 -2.87 3.60
N ILE A 47 5.61 -3.15 3.67
CA ILE A 47 6.60 -2.24 4.28
C ILE A 47 6.76 -0.97 3.44
N VAL A 48 6.89 -1.12 2.12
CA VAL A 48 7.11 -0.01 1.20
C VAL A 48 5.84 0.82 0.98
N ASN A 49 4.66 0.26 1.25
CA ASN A 49 3.41 1.00 1.11
C ASN A 49 3.30 2.19 2.07
N VAL A 50 3.88 2.09 3.27
CA VAL A 50 3.90 3.19 4.26
C VAL A 50 4.63 4.44 3.73
N PRO A 51 5.88 4.36 3.21
CA PRO A 51 6.49 5.51 2.56
C PRO A 51 5.91 5.81 1.18
N ALA A 52 5.42 4.82 0.43
CA ALA A 52 4.83 5.04 -0.89
C ALA A 52 3.53 5.85 -0.83
N GLY A 53 2.75 5.75 0.25
CA GLY A 53 1.56 6.57 0.45
C GLY A 53 1.82 8.08 0.56
N LEU A 54 3.08 8.51 0.68
CA LEU A 54 3.48 9.91 0.60
C LEU A 54 3.60 10.44 -0.85
N SER A 55 3.59 9.55 -1.85
CA SER A 55 3.74 9.90 -3.26
C SER A 55 2.79 9.09 -4.15
N VAL A 56 1.87 9.78 -4.82
CA VAL A 56 0.89 9.16 -5.74
C VAL A 56 1.58 8.32 -6.82
N ILE A 57 2.74 8.76 -7.32
CA ILE A 57 3.50 8.04 -8.35
C ILE A 57 4.10 6.75 -7.78
N ALA A 58 4.69 6.81 -6.59
CA ALA A 58 5.25 5.63 -5.93
C ALA A 58 4.14 4.62 -5.58
N TRP A 59 3.00 5.12 -5.09
CA TRP A 59 1.82 4.32 -4.77
C TRP A 59 1.24 3.63 -6.00
N GLY A 60 1.08 4.34 -7.12
CA GLY A 60 0.64 3.77 -8.40
C GLY A 60 1.61 2.72 -8.96
N GLY A 61 2.92 2.96 -8.86
CA GLY A 61 3.93 1.95 -9.22
C GLY A 61 3.83 0.68 -8.36
N LEU A 62 3.53 0.84 -7.06
CA LEU A 62 3.32 -0.27 -6.14
C LEU A 62 2.10 -1.13 -6.54
N ILE A 63 1.02 -0.52 -7.03
CA ILE A 63 -0.16 -1.24 -7.55
C ILE A 63 0.23 -2.11 -8.75
N VAL A 64 0.98 -1.57 -9.70
CA VAL A 64 1.43 -2.35 -10.88
C VAL A 64 2.30 -3.53 -10.43
N VAL A 65 3.19 -3.33 -9.47
CA VAL A 65 4.04 -4.40 -8.90
C VAL A 65 3.21 -5.44 -8.13
N ALA A 66 2.18 -5.00 -7.41
CA ALA A 66 1.26 -5.87 -6.69
C ALA A 66 0.47 -6.80 -7.62
N VAL A 67 0.08 -6.33 -8.80
CA VAL A 67 -0.69 -7.12 -9.78
C VAL A 67 0.19 -7.97 -10.68
N THR A 68 1.25 -7.40 -11.24
CA THR A 68 1.99 -8.03 -12.35
C THR A 68 3.00 -9.08 -11.89
N GLY A 69 3.51 -8.99 -10.66
CA GLY A 69 4.47 -9.97 -10.12
C GLY A 69 5.89 -9.87 -10.70
N SER A 70 6.05 -9.85 -12.03
CA SER A 70 7.35 -9.92 -12.74
C SER A 70 8.08 -8.57 -12.83
N ALA A 71 7.34 -7.46 -12.92
CA ALA A 71 7.91 -6.11 -12.88
C ALA A 71 8.57 -5.78 -11.52
N SER A 72 8.29 -6.59 -10.48
CA SER A 72 8.82 -6.41 -9.14
C SER A 72 10.35 -6.51 -9.10
N GLU A 73 10.98 -7.49 -9.75
CA GLU A 73 12.43 -7.67 -9.61
C GLU A 73 13.23 -6.52 -10.25
N THR A 74 12.81 -6.07 -11.45
CA THR A 74 13.45 -4.94 -12.14
C THR A 74 13.22 -3.62 -11.42
N LEU A 75 12.01 -3.37 -10.91
CA LEU A 75 11.72 -2.15 -10.17
C LEU A 75 12.32 -2.15 -8.76
N LEU A 76 12.30 -3.28 -8.04
CA LEU A 76 12.96 -3.42 -6.74
C LEU A 76 14.47 -3.25 -6.87
N LYS A 77 15.10 -3.72 -7.96
CA LYS A 77 16.50 -3.41 -8.28
C LYS A 77 16.72 -1.92 -8.51
N LYS A 78 15.86 -1.25 -9.29
CA LYS A 78 15.96 0.21 -9.53
C LYS A 78 15.78 1.02 -8.25
N LEU A 79 14.96 0.54 -7.33
CA LEU A 79 14.70 1.15 -6.03
C LEU A 79 15.72 0.73 -4.95
N LYS A 80 16.72 -0.10 -5.29
CA LYS A 80 17.72 -0.66 -4.36
C LYS A 80 17.09 -1.38 -3.14
N LEU A 81 15.96 -2.04 -3.38
CA LEU A 81 15.26 -2.86 -2.39
C LEU A 81 15.47 -4.36 -2.67
N ASP A 82 16.55 -4.70 -3.37
CA ASP A 82 16.95 -6.06 -3.74
C ASP A 82 17.16 -6.96 -2.52
N LYS A 83 17.57 -6.40 -1.39
CA LYS A 83 17.68 -7.09 -0.09
C LYS A 83 16.36 -7.72 0.39
N TYR A 84 15.23 -7.19 -0.08
CA TYR A 84 13.89 -7.66 0.29
C TYR A 84 13.30 -8.61 -0.74
N ILE A 85 13.96 -8.86 -1.87
CA ILE A 85 13.53 -9.86 -2.85
C ILE A 85 13.64 -11.24 -2.17
N PRO A 86 12.52 -11.95 -1.93
CA PRO A 86 12.61 -13.30 -1.41
C PRO A 86 13.31 -14.18 -2.45
N ALA A 87 14.24 -15.02 -1.99
CA ALA A 87 15.00 -15.94 -2.81
C ALA A 87 14.07 -16.66 -3.81
N LYS A 88 14.53 -16.81 -5.05
CA LYS A 88 13.79 -17.56 -6.06
C LYS A 88 13.57 -18.96 -5.48
N ALA A 89 12.32 -19.30 -5.15
CA ALA A 89 11.94 -20.69 -4.97
C ALA A 89 12.10 -21.33 -6.35
N THR A 90 13.24 -21.99 -6.54
CA THR A 90 13.49 -22.94 -7.63
C THR A 90 12.49 -24.06 -7.59
#